data_AF-A0A1F5E5B2-F1
#
_entry.id   AF-A0A1F5E5B2-F1
#
_cell.length_a   1.000
_cell.length_b   1.000
_cell.length_c   1.000
_cell.angle_alpha   90.00
_cell.angle_beta   90.00
_cell.angle_gamma   90.00
#
_symmetry.space_group_name_H-M   'P 1'
#
loop_
_entity.id
_entity.type
_entity.pdbx_description
1 polymer ?
#
loop_
_entity_poly.entity_id
_entity_poly.type
_entity_poly.pdbx_seq_one_letter_code
_entity_poly.pdbx_strand_id
1 'polypeptide(L)'
;SFADVVYEAVAEGAITRFMGVFYCNAQAYELTVGPVRSARTYFLDWASEYGGYPLYAHVGGANTPGPANALGQIEDYGWGGAEGNDLNQFSIGFPTFWRDYERLGHTVATEHTMYSTTERLWAVGQKRGWTNLSPDGDDWTKNFVQWQFADDAKSDKRGATAEISYPFWADYKAYEVKWVYDKDNNLYKRFNGGVEHKDLDVDQQLTAKNVVVLVQTERNADDGYPDNVHLLYGTTGEGKAWFFQNGQAIAGKWVKRSRLDRTRFYDANGKEIQFVRGKIWISVVPAGTEITY
;
A
#
# COMPACT_ATOMS: atom_id res chain seq x y z
N SER A 1 4.33 5.75 9.33
CA SER A 1 5.13 4.76 10.10
C SER A 1 4.29 3.70 10.83
N PHE A 2 2.96 3.83 10.93
CA PHE A 2 2.12 2.93 11.75
C PHE A 2 1.29 1.90 10.97
N ALA A 3 1.26 1.96 9.63
CA ALA A 3 0.60 0.93 8.82
C ALA A 3 1.26 -0.45 9.02
N ASP A 4 0.45 -1.50 9.06
CA ASP A 4 0.91 -2.89 9.17
C ASP A 4 1.45 -3.39 7.84
N VAL A 5 0.79 -3.01 6.74
CA VAL A 5 1.25 -3.26 5.37
C VAL A 5 1.19 -1.95 4.58
N VAL A 6 2.21 -1.71 3.76
CA VAL A 6 2.22 -0.60 2.80
C VAL A 6 2.39 -1.18 1.40
N TYR A 7 1.50 -0.82 0.48
CA TYR A 7 1.70 -1.03 -0.95
C TYR A 7 2.16 0.26 -1.59
N GLU A 8 3.19 0.18 -2.43
CA GLU A 8 3.75 1.30 -3.19
C GLU A 8 3.76 0.92 -4.67
N ALA A 9 3.16 1.76 -5.51
CA ALA A 9 3.13 1.59 -6.96
C ALA A 9 3.06 2.95 -7.66
N VAL A 10 3.45 3.00 -8.94
CA VAL A 10 3.35 4.23 -9.74
C VAL A 10 1.89 4.60 -9.93
N ALA A 11 1.56 5.89 -9.79
CA ALA A 11 0.23 6.41 -10.04
C ALA A 11 0.18 7.36 -11.24
N GLU A 12 1.11 8.31 -11.31
CA GLU A 12 1.13 9.39 -12.31
C GLU A 12 2.58 9.72 -12.63
N GLY A 13 3.00 9.61 -13.90
CA GLY A 13 4.30 10.13 -14.36
C GLY A 13 5.52 9.72 -13.52
N ALA A 14 5.69 8.42 -13.26
CA ALA A 14 6.77 7.84 -12.44
C ALA A 14 6.70 8.15 -10.93
N ILE A 15 5.71 8.93 -10.47
CA ILE A 15 5.49 9.24 -9.06
C ILE A 15 4.70 8.10 -8.43
N THR A 16 5.21 7.56 -7.32
CA THR A 16 4.52 6.51 -6.57
C THR A 16 3.48 7.05 -5.62
N ARG A 17 2.52 6.19 -5.27
CA ARG A 17 1.51 6.42 -4.24
C ARG A 17 1.50 5.24 -3.29
N PHE A 18 1.11 5.50 -2.04
CA PHE A 18 0.98 4.47 -1.02
C PHE A 18 -0.47 4.11 -0.77
N MET A 19 -0.72 2.82 -0.54
CA MET A 19 -1.89 2.34 0.17
C MET A 19 -1.42 1.71 1.49
N GLY A 20 -1.71 2.38 2.60
CA GLY A 20 -1.47 1.86 3.94
C GLY A 20 -2.65 1.01 4.41
N VAL A 21 -2.37 -0.19 4.90
CA VAL A 21 -3.34 -1.07 5.54
C VAL A 21 -3.10 -1.03 7.04
N PHE A 22 -4.16 -0.71 7.78
CA PHE A 22 -4.13 -0.47 9.22
C PHE A 22 -5.03 -1.49 9.92
N TYR A 23 -4.43 -2.40 10.68
CA TYR A 23 -5.09 -3.44 11.45
C TYR A 23 -5.00 -3.21 12.94
N CYS A 24 -3.88 -3.63 13.54
CA CYS A 24 -3.72 -3.74 14.97
C CYS A 24 -2.79 -2.67 15.52
N ASN A 25 -1.75 -2.29 14.77
CA ASN A 25 -0.81 -1.26 15.22
C ASN A 25 -1.45 0.14 15.27
N ALA A 26 -2.43 0.39 14.41
CA ALA A 26 -3.14 1.66 14.35
C ALA A 26 -4.09 1.88 15.53
N GLN A 27 -4.64 0.81 16.12
CA GLN A 27 -5.63 0.93 17.21
C GLN A 27 -5.05 1.51 18.50
N ALA A 28 -3.72 1.55 18.63
CA ALA A 28 -3.05 2.06 19.81
C ALA A 28 -2.90 3.59 19.85
N TYR A 29 -3.15 4.29 18.73
CA TYR A 29 -2.85 5.71 18.58
C TYR A 29 -3.86 6.42 17.69
N GLU A 30 -4.10 7.70 17.96
CA GLU A 30 -4.73 8.58 16.98
C GLU A 30 -3.70 9.02 15.94
N LEU A 31 -3.91 8.59 14.70
CA LEU A 31 -2.94 8.76 13.62
C LEU A 31 -3.49 9.73 12.58
N THR A 32 -2.77 10.83 12.35
CA THR A 32 -2.99 11.62 11.15
C THR A 32 -2.52 10.83 9.94
N VAL A 33 -3.39 10.73 8.92
CA VAL A 33 -3.09 10.03 7.67
C VAL A 33 -3.20 11.01 6.50
N GLY A 34 -2.12 11.07 5.71
CA GLY A 34 -2.11 11.82 4.46
C GLY A 34 -0.72 12.29 4.02
N PRO A 35 -0.66 13.09 2.94
CA PRO A 35 -1.81 13.57 2.21
C PRO A 35 -2.56 12.43 1.50
N VAL A 36 -3.87 12.36 1.70
CA VAL A 36 -4.76 11.36 1.09
C VAL A 36 -4.92 11.71 -0.39
N ARG A 37 -4.85 10.69 -1.25
CA ARG A 37 -4.81 10.84 -2.70
C ARG A 37 -5.86 9.99 -3.39
N SER A 38 -5.95 10.16 -4.71
CA SER A 38 -7.00 9.57 -5.52
C SER A 38 -6.90 8.04 -5.62
N ALA A 39 -8.04 7.37 -5.71
CA ALA A 39 -8.13 5.94 -5.93
C ALA A 39 -7.62 5.53 -7.33
N ARG A 40 -7.05 4.32 -7.41
CA ARG A 40 -6.62 3.67 -8.65
C ARG A 40 -7.03 2.19 -8.62
N THR A 41 -7.34 1.62 -9.78
CA THR A 41 -7.86 0.24 -9.93
C THR A 41 -7.07 -0.81 -9.18
N TYR A 42 -5.74 -0.77 -9.27
CA TYR A 42 -4.87 -1.76 -8.63
C TYR A 42 -4.83 -1.63 -7.09
N PHE A 43 -5.00 -0.43 -6.53
CA PHE A 43 -5.17 -0.28 -5.08
C PHE A 43 -6.51 -0.87 -4.60
N LEU A 44 -7.58 -0.76 -5.40
CA LEU A 44 -8.87 -1.40 -5.08
C LEU A 44 -8.75 -2.93 -5.09
N ASP A 45 -8.00 -3.49 -6.05
CA ASP A 45 -7.74 -4.92 -6.10
C ASP A 45 -6.92 -5.42 -4.90
N TRP A 46 -5.88 -4.70 -4.50
CA TRP A 46 -5.08 -5.06 -3.32
C TRP A 46 -5.85 -4.85 -2.03
N ALA A 47 -6.67 -3.79 -1.91
CA ALA A 47 -7.56 -3.58 -0.77
C ALA A 47 -8.58 -4.73 -0.63
N SER A 48 -9.08 -5.27 -1.74
CA SER A 48 -10.02 -6.39 -1.78
C SER A 48 -9.47 -7.69 -1.19
N GLU A 49 -8.15 -7.82 -1.04
CA GLU A 49 -7.52 -8.99 -0.40
C GLU A 49 -7.70 -9.04 1.11
N TYR A 50 -8.02 -7.90 1.71
CA TYR A 50 -8.09 -7.69 3.16
C TYR A 50 -9.51 -7.82 3.71
N GLY A 51 -10.49 -8.05 2.83
CA GLY A 51 -11.91 -8.25 3.14
C GLY A 51 -12.77 -7.91 1.91
N GLY A 52 -14.01 -8.39 1.89
CA GLY A 52 -14.94 -8.05 0.81
C GLY A 52 -15.32 -6.56 0.77
N TYR A 53 -15.30 -5.90 1.93
CA TYR A 53 -15.76 -4.52 2.15
C TYR A 53 -14.81 -3.76 3.08
N PRO A 54 -13.56 -3.47 2.67
CA PRO A 54 -12.63 -2.69 3.48
C PRO A 54 -13.09 -1.24 3.59
N LEU A 55 -12.89 -0.58 4.74
CA LEU A 55 -13.02 0.88 4.79
C LEU A 55 -11.92 1.50 3.93
N TYR A 56 -12.28 2.07 2.78
CA TYR A 56 -11.33 2.53 1.77
C TYR A 56 -11.34 4.05 1.66
N ALA A 57 -10.31 4.71 2.18
CA ALA A 57 -10.21 6.18 2.22
C ALA A 57 -9.40 6.74 1.05
N HIS A 58 -9.96 7.76 0.36
CA HIS A 58 -9.33 8.40 -0.80
C HIS A 58 -9.89 9.80 -1.05
N VAL A 59 -9.25 10.54 -1.97
CA VAL A 59 -9.68 11.87 -2.43
C VAL A 59 -9.93 11.82 -3.93
N GLY A 60 -11.16 11.45 -4.29
CA GLY A 60 -11.53 11.19 -5.68
C GLY A 60 -10.79 9.99 -6.26
N GLY A 61 -10.86 9.83 -7.58
CA GLY A 61 -10.30 8.67 -8.26
C GLY A 61 -10.28 8.89 -9.76
N ALA A 62 -9.56 8.03 -10.48
CA ALA A 62 -9.70 7.96 -11.92
C ALA A 62 -11.17 7.70 -12.28
N ASN A 63 -11.74 8.52 -13.16
CA ASN A 63 -13.17 8.54 -13.48
C ASN A 63 -13.46 8.55 -14.99
N THR A 64 -12.42 8.37 -15.81
CA THR A 64 -12.55 8.23 -17.26
C THR A 64 -13.25 6.91 -17.57
N PRO A 65 -14.35 6.92 -18.35
CA PRO A 65 -14.99 5.68 -18.78
C PRO A 65 -13.99 4.78 -19.49
N GLY A 66 -13.74 3.58 -18.95
CA GLY A 66 -12.71 2.70 -19.45
C GLY A 66 -12.14 1.80 -18.35
N PRO A 67 -11.09 1.04 -18.67
CA PRO A 67 -10.55 0.02 -17.77
C PRO A 67 -9.88 0.58 -16.51
N ALA A 68 -9.54 1.87 -16.48
CA ALA A 68 -9.00 2.55 -15.30
C ALA A 68 -10.03 3.40 -14.54
N ASN A 69 -11.33 3.21 -14.78
CA ASN A 69 -12.41 3.89 -14.05
C ASN A 69 -12.52 3.41 -12.59
N ALA A 70 -11.60 3.85 -11.73
CA ALA A 70 -11.57 3.46 -10.32
C ALA A 70 -12.83 3.88 -9.55
N LEU A 71 -13.42 5.04 -9.86
CA LEU A 71 -14.67 5.46 -9.18
C LEU A 71 -15.87 4.59 -9.59
N GLY A 72 -15.99 4.23 -10.86
CA GLY A 72 -17.00 3.26 -11.30
C GLY A 72 -16.77 1.87 -10.69
N GLN A 73 -15.50 1.45 -10.61
CA GLN A 73 -15.11 0.17 -10.02
C GLN A 73 -15.47 0.06 -8.52
N ILE A 74 -15.41 1.16 -7.77
CA ILE A 74 -15.89 1.20 -6.37
C ILE A 74 -17.38 0.86 -6.28
N GLU A 75 -18.19 1.40 -7.20
CA GLU A 75 -19.62 1.08 -7.28
C GLU A 75 -19.84 -0.38 -7.72
N ASP A 76 -19.11 -0.85 -8.74
CA ASP A 76 -19.18 -2.24 -9.22
C ASP A 76 -18.79 -3.26 -8.13
N TYR A 77 -17.92 -2.87 -7.20
CA TYR A 77 -17.51 -3.70 -6.07
C TYR A 77 -18.50 -3.67 -4.91
N GLY A 78 -19.54 -2.83 -5.00
CA GLY A 78 -20.52 -2.62 -3.94
C GLY A 78 -19.96 -1.83 -2.76
N TRP A 79 -18.88 -1.07 -2.96
CA TRP A 79 -18.29 -0.26 -1.89
C TRP A 79 -18.89 1.14 -1.77
N GLY A 80 -19.46 1.62 -2.88
CA GLY A 80 -20.07 2.94 -2.98
C GLY A 80 -21.43 3.08 -2.30
N GLY A 81 -22.11 4.17 -2.61
CA GLY A 81 -23.36 4.56 -1.97
C GLY A 81 -23.21 5.31 -0.64
N ALA A 82 -24.28 5.96 -0.20
CA ALA A 82 -24.27 6.86 0.96
C ALA A 82 -23.90 6.16 2.28
N GLU A 83 -24.31 4.89 2.41
CA GLU A 83 -24.04 4.02 3.56
C GLU A 83 -22.99 2.94 3.24
N GLY A 84 -22.25 3.06 2.13
CA GLY A 84 -21.18 2.13 1.75
C GLY A 84 -19.91 2.25 2.58
N ASN A 85 -18.99 1.29 2.39
CA ASN A 85 -17.68 1.25 3.04
C ASN A 85 -16.63 2.17 2.38
N ASP A 86 -16.96 2.78 1.24
CA ASP A 86 -16.11 3.77 0.59
C ASP A 86 -16.06 5.10 1.36
N LEU A 87 -14.85 5.59 1.62
CA LEU A 87 -14.58 6.81 2.37
C LEU A 87 -13.95 7.89 1.48
N ASN A 88 -14.66 8.25 0.41
CA ASN A 88 -14.27 9.34 -0.48
C ASN A 88 -14.47 10.72 0.18
N GLN A 89 -13.43 11.54 0.20
CA GLN A 89 -13.51 12.92 0.69
C GLN A 89 -14.59 13.76 -0.02
N PHE A 90 -14.91 13.50 -1.30
CA PHE A 90 -15.97 14.24 -2.00
C PHE A 90 -17.38 13.96 -1.46
N SER A 91 -17.60 12.84 -0.76
CA SER A 91 -18.86 12.54 -0.06
C SER A 91 -18.77 12.77 1.46
N ILE A 92 -17.56 12.97 2.00
CA ILE A 92 -17.29 13.14 3.42
C ILE A 92 -16.48 14.43 3.63
N GLY A 93 -17.16 15.48 4.08
CA GLY A 93 -16.56 16.79 4.28
C GLY A 93 -15.81 16.97 5.62
N PHE A 94 -15.48 18.22 5.91
CA PHE A 94 -14.99 18.67 7.21
C PHE A 94 -16.01 18.33 8.33
N PRO A 95 -15.57 17.92 9.54
CA PRO A 95 -14.18 17.85 10.00
C PRO A 95 -13.47 16.53 9.71
N THR A 96 -14.12 15.53 9.11
CA THR A 96 -13.50 14.21 8.89
C THR A 96 -12.26 14.33 8.02
N PHE A 97 -12.39 15.00 6.88
CA PHE A 97 -11.28 15.39 6.03
C PHE A 97 -11.04 16.90 6.11
N TRP A 98 -9.78 17.32 6.12
CA TRP A 98 -9.42 18.73 6.11
C TRP A 98 -8.20 19.00 5.22
N ARG A 99 -8.08 20.25 4.77
CA ARG A 99 -6.90 20.73 4.05
C ARG A 99 -5.96 21.46 4.98
N ASP A 100 -4.68 21.13 4.91
CA ASP A 100 -3.59 21.83 5.59
C ASP A 100 -2.51 22.21 4.57
N TYR A 101 -2.54 23.48 4.15
CA TYR A 101 -1.65 24.00 3.10
C TYR A 101 -0.23 24.27 3.61
N GLU A 102 -0.07 24.49 4.91
CA GLU A 102 1.18 24.96 5.52
C GLU A 102 1.85 23.88 6.38
N ARG A 103 1.37 22.64 6.32
CA ARG A 103 1.88 21.51 7.13
C ARG A 103 3.39 21.31 7.01
N LEU A 104 3.97 21.62 5.86
CA LEU A 104 5.40 21.50 5.59
C LEU A 104 6.18 22.80 5.86
N GLY A 105 5.58 23.77 6.56
CA GLY A 105 6.15 25.10 6.80
C GLY A 105 6.19 26.02 5.58
N HIS A 106 5.52 25.62 4.49
CA HIS A 106 5.32 26.41 3.27
C HIS A 106 4.10 25.89 2.51
N THR A 107 3.49 26.76 1.69
CA THR A 107 2.34 26.41 0.86
C THR A 107 2.71 25.36 -0.19
N VAL A 108 1.93 24.28 -0.26
CA VAL A 108 2.00 23.27 -1.32
C VAL A 108 0.75 23.24 -2.19
N ALA A 109 0.84 22.65 -3.39
CA ALA A 109 -0.29 22.54 -4.30
C ALA A 109 -1.45 21.75 -3.66
N THR A 110 -2.69 22.13 -3.99
CA THR A 110 -3.91 21.71 -3.28
C THR A 110 -4.06 20.19 -3.18
N GLU A 111 -3.62 19.46 -4.19
CA GLU A 111 -3.68 18.02 -4.23
C GLU A 111 -2.80 17.35 -3.14
N HIS A 112 -1.80 18.05 -2.59
CA HIS A 112 -0.92 17.57 -1.52
C HIS A 112 -1.37 17.97 -0.11
N THR A 113 -2.59 18.50 0.08
CA THR A 113 -2.98 19.12 1.36
C THR A 113 -4.08 18.39 2.11
N MET A 114 -4.64 17.30 1.58
CA MET A 114 -5.81 16.65 2.22
C MET A 114 -5.38 15.62 3.27
N TYR A 115 -5.89 15.75 4.49
CA TYR A 115 -5.59 14.84 5.60
C TYR A 115 -6.86 14.32 6.27
N SER A 116 -6.71 13.23 7.01
CA SER A 116 -7.72 12.68 7.91
C SER A 116 -7.03 12.10 9.16
N THR A 117 -7.80 11.51 10.07
CA THR A 117 -7.29 10.69 11.18
C THR A 117 -7.95 9.31 11.14
N THR A 118 -7.26 8.27 11.62
CA THR A 118 -7.84 6.93 11.79
C THR A 118 -9.19 6.93 12.52
N GLU A 119 -9.32 7.72 13.58
CA GLU A 119 -10.49 7.82 14.46
C GLU A 119 -11.67 8.43 13.74
N ARG A 120 -11.45 9.54 13.02
CA ARG A 120 -12.48 10.17 12.19
C ARG A 120 -12.96 9.26 11.06
N LEU A 121 -12.06 8.49 10.44
CA LEU A 121 -12.43 7.52 9.40
C LEU A 121 -13.24 6.36 9.99
N TRP A 122 -12.79 5.78 11.10
CA TRP A 122 -13.52 4.72 11.80
C TRP A 122 -14.87 5.19 12.35
N ALA A 123 -14.98 6.43 12.81
CA ALA A 123 -16.24 7.01 13.24
C ALA A 123 -17.27 7.09 12.09
N VAL A 124 -16.82 7.39 10.85
CA VAL A 124 -17.70 7.32 9.68
C VAL A 124 -18.12 5.88 9.40
N GLY A 125 -17.18 4.94 9.41
CA GLY A 125 -17.49 3.51 9.25
C GLY A 125 -18.54 3.04 10.27
N GLN A 126 -18.30 3.31 11.55
CA GLN A 126 -19.21 2.96 12.64
C GLN A 126 -20.60 3.57 12.45
N LYS A 127 -20.67 4.86 12.08
CA LYS A 127 -21.96 5.53 11.82
C LYS A 127 -22.76 4.87 10.71
N ARG A 128 -22.08 4.35 9.68
CA ARG A 128 -22.67 3.62 8.54
C ARG A 128 -22.86 2.13 8.80
N GLY A 129 -22.59 1.65 10.01
CA GLY A 129 -22.72 0.23 10.37
C GLY A 129 -21.53 -0.67 9.96
N TRP A 130 -20.44 -0.09 9.45
CA TRP A 130 -19.21 -0.80 9.10
C TRP A 130 -18.24 -0.81 10.28
N THR A 131 -18.17 -1.95 10.97
CA THR A 131 -17.30 -2.19 12.13
C THR A 131 -16.40 -3.40 11.85
N ASN A 132 -16.19 -4.29 12.83
CA ASN A 132 -15.76 -5.64 12.49
C ASN A 132 -16.86 -6.43 11.75
N LEU A 133 -18.12 -6.00 11.85
CA LEU A 133 -19.23 -6.54 11.10
C LEU A 133 -19.60 -5.59 9.95
N SER A 134 -20.05 -6.15 8.83
CA SER A 134 -20.81 -5.41 7.83
C SER A 134 -22.21 -5.02 8.38
N PRO A 135 -22.94 -4.10 7.73
CA PRO A 135 -24.33 -3.81 8.06
C PRO A 135 -25.25 -5.04 8.03
N ASP A 136 -24.92 -6.04 7.22
CA ASP A 136 -25.65 -7.31 7.13
C ASP A 136 -25.21 -8.36 8.17
N GLY A 137 -24.23 -8.02 9.02
CA GLY A 137 -23.73 -8.87 10.10
C GLY A 137 -22.62 -9.84 9.71
N ASP A 138 -22.01 -9.71 8.52
CA ASP A 138 -20.86 -10.52 8.13
C ASP A 138 -19.58 -10.01 8.81
N ASP A 139 -18.88 -10.89 9.52
CA ASP A 139 -17.58 -10.56 10.11
C ASP A 139 -16.48 -10.48 9.04
N TRP A 140 -15.68 -9.40 9.07
CA TRP A 140 -14.60 -9.18 8.10
C TRP A 140 -13.56 -10.32 8.10
N THR A 141 -13.41 -11.02 9.22
CA THR A 141 -12.46 -12.14 9.36
C THR A 141 -12.93 -13.42 8.68
N LYS A 142 -14.21 -13.54 8.31
CA LYS A 142 -14.82 -14.76 7.74
C LYS A 142 -14.06 -15.30 6.54
N ASN A 143 -13.58 -14.41 5.67
CA ASN A 143 -12.81 -14.74 4.46
C ASN A 143 -11.36 -14.24 4.53
N PHE A 144 -10.93 -13.72 5.68
CA PHE A 144 -9.58 -13.20 5.84
C PHE A 144 -8.59 -14.36 5.92
N VAL A 145 -7.66 -14.39 4.96
CA VAL A 145 -6.54 -15.32 4.98
C VAL A 145 -5.31 -14.59 5.48
N GLN A 146 -4.79 -14.99 6.64
CA GLN A 146 -3.54 -14.47 7.16
C GLN A 146 -2.33 -15.03 6.39
N TRP A 147 -1.29 -14.23 6.21
CA TRP A 147 0.02 -14.75 5.83
C TRP A 147 0.64 -15.57 6.97
N GLN A 148 1.65 -16.37 6.63
CA GLN A 148 2.44 -17.06 7.64
C GLN A 148 3.46 -16.10 8.25
N PHE A 149 3.70 -16.24 9.55
CA PHE A 149 4.66 -15.41 10.27
C PHE A 149 5.66 -16.24 11.07
N ALA A 150 6.88 -15.73 11.16
CA ALA A 150 7.95 -16.23 12.00
C ALA A 150 8.46 -15.10 12.92
N ASP A 151 9.05 -15.49 14.05
CA ASP A 151 9.73 -14.55 14.92
C ASP A 151 11.08 -14.12 14.33
N ASP A 152 11.67 -13.08 14.91
CA ASP A 152 12.98 -12.58 14.53
C ASP A 152 14.04 -13.69 14.51
N ALA A 153 14.87 -13.73 13.47
CA ALA A 153 16.04 -14.60 13.47
C ALA A 153 17.00 -14.17 14.59
N LYS A 154 17.61 -15.17 15.24
CA LYS A 154 18.75 -14.95 16.14
C LYS A 154 19.86 -14.18 15.42
N SER A 155 20.59 -13.32 16.14
CA SER A 155 21.59 -12.42 15.54
C SER A 155 22.67 -13.14 14.71
N ASP A 156 23.04 -14.37 15.09
CA ASP A 156 23.99 -15.23 14.38
C ASP A 156 23.41 -15.88 13.10
N LYS A 157 22.09 -15.83 12.91
CA LYS A 157 21.37 -16.35 11.73
C LYS A 157 20.91 -15.25 10.76
N ARG A 158 21.07 -13.98 11.12
CA ARG A 158 20.77 -12.83 10.26
C ARG A 158 21.80 -12.76 9.12
N GLY A 159 21.33 -12.53 7.91
CA GLY A 159 22.14 -12.47 6.70
C GLY A 159 23.03 -11.22 6.61
N ALA A 160 23.58 -10.99 5.41
CA ALA A 160 24.52 -9.92 5.09
C ALA A 160 24.02 -8.96 3.99
N THR A 161 22.76 -9.09 3.57
CA THR A 161 22.12 -8.18 2.60
C THR A 161 21.92 -6.83 3.30
N ALA A 162 22.90 -5.95 3.14
CA ALA A 162 22.97 -4.69 3.89
C ALA A 162 22.17 -3.57 3.23
N GLU A 163 22.08 -3.57 1.90
CA GLU A 163 21.40 -2.54 1.14
C GLU A 163 20.53 -3.18 0.06
N ILE A 164 19.39 -2.56 -0.23
CA ILE A 164 18.49 -2.94 -1.34
C ILE A 164 18.14 -1.66 -2.07
N SER A 165 18.26 -1.62 -3.39
CA SER A 165 17.81 -0.47 -4.18
C SER A 165 17.10 -0.88 -5.45
N TYR A 166 16.07 -0.11 -5.81
CA TYR A 166 15.33 -0.27 -7.06
C TYR A 166 14.63 1.04 -7.43
N PRO A 167 14.62 1.41 -8.72
CA PRO A 167 13.71 2.43 -9.22
C PRO A 167 12.32 1.83 -9.48
N PHE A 168 11.31 2.69 -9.63
CA PHE A 168 10.01 2.25 -10.16
C PHE A 168 10.00 2.25 -11.68
N TRP A 169 10.63 3.22 -12.33
CA TRP A 169 10.90 3.25 -13.76
C TRP A 169 12.39 3.46 -14.01
N ALA A 170 12.98 2.72 -14.96
CA ALA A 170 14.43 2.72 -15.20
C ALA A 170 15.00 4.13 -15.44
N ASP A 171 14.28 4.94 -16.21
CA ASP A 171 14.71 6.27 -16.64
C ASP A 171 14.31 7.39 -15.65
N TYR A 172 13.74 7.05 -14.48
CA TYR A 172 13.30 8.04 -13.49
C TYR A 172 13.75 7.71 -12.07
N LYS A 173 14.90 8.29 -11.69
CA LYS A 173 15.60 8.01 -10.44
C LYS A 173 15.20 8.90 -9.26
N ALA A 174 14.41 9.95 -9.49
CA ALA A 174 13.99 10.88 -8.43
C ALA A 174 13.18 10.19 -7.30
N TYR A 175 12.48 9.09 -7.62
CA TYR A 175 11.73 8.28 -6.66
C TYR A 175 12.37 6.92 -6.40
N GLU A 176 13.67 6.76 -6.71
CA GLU A 176 14.39 5.54 -6.35
C GLU A 176 14.26 5.28 -4.86
N VAL A 177 14.05 4.01 -4.53
CA VAL A 177 13.93 3.54 -3.16
C VAL A 177 15.20 2.80 -2.81
N LYS A 178 15.74 3.13 -1.64
CA LYS A 178 16.82 2.40 -1.00
C LYS A 178 16.38 1.96 0.38
N TRP A 179 16.75 0.75 0.76
CA TRP A 179 16.59 0.22 2.10
C TRP A 179 17.96 -0.14 2.66
N VAL A 180 18.24 0.27 3.90
CA VAL A 180 19.47 -0.08 4.60
C VAL A 180 19.12 -0.97 5.79
N TYR A 181 19.70 -2.15 5.86
CA TYR A 181 19.45 -3.11 6.91
C TYR A 181 20.19 -2.75 8.21
N ASP A 182 19.43 -2.53 9.27
CA ASP A 182 19.92 -2.39 10.63
C ASP A 182 19.97 -3.78 11.26
N LYS A 183 21.16 -4.39 11.25
CA LYS A 183 21.36 -5.77 11.72
C LYS A 183 21.09 -5.92 13.22
N ASP A 184 21.30 -4.89 14.02
CA ASP A 184 21.12 -4.95 15.48
C ASP A 184 19.62 -4.96 15.83
N ASN A 185 18.86 -4.07 15.20
CA ASN A 185 17.40 -3.96 15.39
C ASN A 185 16.58 -4.91 14.51
N ASN A 186 17.25 -5.63 13.59
CA ASN A 186 16.65 -6.56 12.64
C ASN A 186 15.51 -5.93 11.83
N LEU A 187 15.78 -4.79 11.19
CA LEU A 187 14.80 -4.06 10.37
C LEU A 187 15.51 -3.31 9.25
N TYR A 188 14.76 -2.85 8.26
CA TYR A 188 15.26 -2.03 7.17
C TYR A 188 14.81 -0.58 7.34
N LYS A 189 15.71 0.37 7.12
CA LYS A 189 15.47 1.82 7.15
C LYS A 189 15.29 2.33 5.72
N ARG A 190 14.20 3.07 5.47
CA ARG A 190 13.83 3.52 4.13
C ARG A 190 14.46 4.86 3.77
N PHE A 191 14.95 4.94 2.54
CA PHE A 191 15.37 6.16 1.86
C PHE A 191 14.53 6.32 0.58
N ASN A 192 14.28 7.57 0.18
CA ASN A 192 13.65 7.88 -1.10
C ASN A 192 14.37 9.05 -1.75
N GLY A 193 14.68 8.96 -3.05
CA GLY A 193 15.33 10.07 -3.75
C GLY A 193 16.65 10.51 -3.10
N GLY A 194 17.35 9.58 -2.44
CA GLY A 194 18.62 9.83 -1.75
C GLY A 194 18.54 10.37 -0.31
N VAL A 195 17.34 10.62 0.24
CA VAL A 195 17.17 11.13 1.61
C VAL A 195 16.42 10.15 2.51
N GLU A 196 16.59 10.29 3.83
CA GLU A 196 15.80 9.52 4.80
C GLU A 196 14.31 9.79 4.59
N HIS A 197 13.52 8.73 4.41
CA HIS A 197 12.08 8.89 4.31
C HIS A 197 11.50 8.87 5.72
N LYS A 198 11.03 10.02 6.21
CA LYS A 198 10.50 10.18 7.57
C LYS A 198 8.98 10.31 7.60
N ASP A 199 8.41 9.83 8.69
CA ASP A 199 7.07 10.18 9.12
C ASP A 199 7.12 11.57 9.79
N LEU A 200 6.35 12.51 9.27
CA LEU A 200 6.38 13.91 9.71
C LEU A 200 5.89 14.09 11.15
N ASP A 201 4.87 13.34 11.57
CA ASP A 201 4.20 13.58 12.85
C ASP A 201 5.04 13.13 14.05
N VAL A 202 5.88 12.13 13.85
CA VAL A 202 6.71 11.54 14.91
C VAL A 202 8.21 11.76 14.70
N ASP A 203 8.63 12.40 13.60
CA ASP A 203 10.02 12.59 13.16
C ASP A 203 10.85 11.29 13.22
N GLN A 204 10.24 10.19 12.77
CA GLN A 204 10.91 8.88 12.70
C GLN A 204 11.07 8.43 11.27
N GLN A 205 12.26 7.93 10.95
CA GLN A 205 12.50 7.27 9.67
C GLN A 205 11.57 6.07 9.51
N LEU A 206 10.98 5.93 8.32
CA LEU A 206 10.17 4.78 7.97
C LEU A 206 11.02 3.51 7.98
N THR A 207 10.47 2.46 8.57
CA THR A 207 11.13 1.16 8.70
C THR A 207 10.19 0.02 8.33
N ALA A 208 10.76 -1.10 7.92
CA ALA A 208 10.03 -2.35 7.66
C ALA A 208 10.82 -3.55 8.19
N LYS A 209 10.12 -4.57 8.68
CA LYS A 209 10.73 -5.88 8.98
C LYS A 209 10.90 -6.71 7.70
N ASN A 210 9.96 -6.52 6.77
CA ASN A 210 9.89 -7.23 5.51
C ASN A 210 9.78 -6.21 4.38
N VAL A 211 10.73 -6.23 3.45
CA VAL A 211 10.64 -5.50 2.19
C VAL A 211 10.38 -6.51 1.09
N VAL A 212 9.33 -6.27 0.31
CA VAL A 212 8.93 -7.13 -0.80
C VAL A 212 8.93 -6.30 -2.07
N VAL A 213 9.59 -6.81 -3.12
CA VAL A 213 9.53 -6.22 -4.46
C VAL A 213 8.76 -7.19 -5.35
N LEU A 214 7.53 -6.82 -5.71
CA LEU A 214 6.63 -7.57 -6.59
C LEU A 214 6.82 -7.09 -8.03
N VAL A 215 7.06 -8.03 -8.94
CA VAL A 215 7.02 -7.73 -10.37
C VAL A 215 5.65 -8.04 -10.92
N GLN A 216 4.95 -7.01 -11.40
CA GLN A 216 3.67 -7.15 -12.09
C GLN A 216 3.76 -6.56 -13.49
N THR A 217 2.84 -6.97 -14.37
CA THR A 217 2.69 -6.28 -15.65
C THR A 217 2.18 -4.88 -15.37
N GLU A 218 2.76 -3.89 -16.06
CA GLU A 218 2.34 -2.50 -16.01
C GLU A 218 2.09 -2.07 -17.45
N ARG A 219 1.01 -1.33 -17.67
CA ARG A 219 0.68 -0.77 -18.98
C ARG A 219 -0.15 0.48 -18.82
N ASN A 220 -0.13 1.32 -19.83
CA ASN A 220 -1.12 2.39 -19.96
C ASN A 220 -2.53 1.79 -20.11
N ALA A 221 -3.52 2.54 -19.64
CA ALA A 221 -4.91 2.11 -19.63
C ALA A 221 -5.55 2.16 -21.02
N ASP A 222 -5.05 3.03 -21.90
CA ASP A 222 -5.60 3.30 -23.23
C ASP A 222 -7.10 3.67 -23.16
N ASP A 223 -7.47 4.46 -22.15
CA ASP A 223 -8.86 4.81 -21.82
C ASP A 223 -9.28 6.19 -22.36
N GLY A 224 -8.41 6.85 -23.11
CA GLY A 224 -8.65 8.19 -23.67
C GLY A 224 -8.37 9.34 -22.71
N TYR A 225 -7.82 9.09 -21.52
CA TYR A 225 -7.33 10.16 -20.65
C TYR A 225 -6.14 10.91 -21.30
N PRO A 226 -6.04 12.26 -21.14
CA PRO A 226 -4.93 13.03 -21.71
C PRO A 226 -3.56 12.41 -21.39
N ASP A 227 -2.70 12.40 -22.41
CA ASP A 227 -1.33 11.86 -22.37
C ASP A 227 -1.22 10.37 -21.99
N ASN A 228 -2.34 9.65 -21.95
CA ASN A 228 -2.43 8.21 -21.63
C ASN A 228 -1.75 7.84 -20.30
N VAL A 229 -1.77 8.74 -19.31
CA VAL A 229 -1.01 8.58 -18.05
C VAL A 229 -1.65 7.64 -17.04
N HIS A 230 -2.87 7.16 -17.30
CA HIS A 230 -3.51 6.16 -16.45
C HIS A 230 -2.82 4.81 -16.62
N LEU A 231 -2.48 4.17 -15.50
CA LEU A 231 -1.81 2.88 -15.47
C LEU A 231 -2.73 1.78 -14.97
N LEU A 232 -2.49 0.58 -15.48
CA LEU A 232 -3.08 -0.67 -15.02
C LEU A 232 -1.97 -1.65 -14.66
N TYR A 233 -2.19 -2.39 -13.57
CA TYR A 233 -1.32 -3.48 -13.15
C TYR A 233 -2.00 -4.83 -13.29
N GLY A 234 -1.25 -5.86 -13.65
CA GLY A 234 -1.71 -7.25 -13.60
C GLY A 234 -1.78 -7.75 -12.16
N THR A 235 -2.86 -7.41 -11.46
CA THR A 235 -3.05 -7.70 -10.03
C THR A 235 -3.39 -9.17 -9.76
N THR A 236 -3.96 -9.89 -10.72
CA THR A 236 -4.25 -11.33 -10.65
C THR A 236 -3.31 -12.12 -11.55
N GLY A 237 -3.06 -13.38 -11.21
CA GLY A 237 -2.11 -14.26 -11.87
C GLY A 237 -0.92 -14.61 -10.97
N GLU A 238 0.26 -14.70 -11.56
CA GLU A 238 1.52 -14.90 -10.84
C GLU A 238 2.65 -14.11 -11.46
N GLY A 239 3.69 -13.82 -10.67
CA GLY A 239 4.86 -13.09 -11.14
C GLY A 239 6.03 -13.20 -10.17
N LYS A 240 7.21 -12.74 -10.58
CA LYS A 240 8.42 -12.80 -9.76
C LYS A 240 8.28 -11.89 -8.53
N ALA A 241 8.92 -12.29 -7.45
CA ALA A 241 9.03 -11.47 -6.25
C ALA A 241 10.38 -11.68 -5.58
N TRP A 242 10.86 -10.63 -4.92
CA TRP A 242 12.00 -10.68 -4.01
C TRP A 242 11.54 -10.33 -2.61
N PHE A 243 11.95 -11.13 -1.63
CA PHE A 243 11.62 -10.94 -0.22
C PHE A 243 12.90 -10.67 0.56
N PHE A 244 12.91 -9.57 1.29
CA PHE A 244 14.03 -9.16 2.12
C PHE A 244 13.59 -9.09 3.57
N GLN A 245 14.18 -9.97 4.39
CA GLN A 245 13.86 -10.12 5.81
C GLN A 245 15.05 -10.76 6.53
N ASN A 246 15.28 -10.45 7.81
CA ASN A 246 16.44 -10.94 8.57
C ASN A 246 17.80 -10.71 7.89
N GLY A 247 17.96 -9.66 7.07
CA GLY A 247 19.18 -9.41 6.28
C GLY A 247 19.44 -10.42 5.16
N GLN A 248 18.43 -11.21 4.79
CA GLN A 248 18.48 -12.19 3.71
C GLN A 248 17.67 -11.70 2.52
N ALA A 249 18.13 -12.04 1.31
CA ALA A 249 17.38 -11.90 0.08
C ALA A 249 16.88 -13.26 -0.38
N ILE A 250 15.58 -13.37 -0.64
CA ILE A 250 14.92 -14.59 -1.07
C ILE A 250 14.21 -14.31 -2.39
N ALA A 251 14.65 -14.97 -3.46
CA ALA A 251 13.94 -14.94 -4.74
C ALA A 251 12.77 -15.93 -4.71
N GLY A 252 11.65 -15.54 -5.33
CA GLY A 252 10.46 -16.36 -5.39
C GLY A 252 9.39 -15.77 -6.31
N LYS A 253 8.13 -16.02 -5.97
CA LYS A 253 6.97 -15.56 -6.74
C LYS A 253 5.80 -15.17 -5.87
N TRP A 254 4.95 -14.30 -6.39
CA TRP A 254 3.61 -14.04 -5.89
C TRP A 254 2.57 -14.78 -6.74
N VAL A 255 1.45 -15.16 -6.15
CA VAL A 255 0.31 -15.81 -6.82
C VAL A 255 -0.98 -15.24 -6.24
N LYS A 256 -1.89 -14.77 -7.08
CA LYS A 256 -3.21 -14.26 -6.70
C LYS A 256 -4.26 -14.77 -7.69
N ARG A 257 -5.22 -15.58 -7.22
CA ARG A 257 -6.14 -16.32 -8.10
C ARG A 257 -7.30 -15.49 -8.62
N SER A 258 -7.87 -14.64 -7.77
CA SER A 258 -8.96 -13.73 -8.10
C SER A 258 -8.81 -12.43 -7.32
N ARG A 259 -9.67 -11.44 -7.58
CA ARG A 259 -9.70 -10.15 -6.85
C ARG A 259 -9.81 -10.32 -5.34
N LEU A 260 -10.66 -11.23 -4.86
CA LEU A 260 -10.92 -11.41 -3.43
C LEU A 260 -9.93 -12.35 -2.74
N ASP A 261 -9.17 -13.14 -3.50
CA ASP A 261 -8.17 -14.04 -2.93
C ASP A 261 -6.96 -13.26 -2.40
N ARG A 262 -6.45 -13.67 -1.24
CA ARG A 262 -5.18 -13.21 -0.72
C ARG A 262 -4.03 -13.54 -1.69
N THR A 263 -3.19 -12.56 -1.99
CA THR A 263 -1.90 -12.78 -2.66
C THR A 263 -1.02 -13.66 -1.78
N ARG A 264 -0.58 -14.81 -2.30
CA ARG A 264 0.33 -15.72 -1.62
C ARG A 264 1.73 -15.62 -2.19
N PHE A 265 2.72 -15.84 -1.34
CA PHE A 265 4.13 -15.68 -1.66
C PHE A 265 4.88 -16.98 -1.46
N TYR A 266 5.70 -17.37 -2.43
CA TYR A 266 6.42 -18.62 -2.41
C TYR A 266 7.89 -18.40 -2.74
N ASP A 267 8.79 -19.12 -2.09
CA ASP A 267 10.20 -19.19 -2.47
C ASP A 267 10.41 -20.01 -3.75
N ALA A 268 11.65 -20.08 -4.24
CA ALA A 268 12.02 -20.86 -5.42
C ALA A 268 11.73 -22.37 -5.30
N ASN A 269 11.56 -22.91 -4.08
CA ASN A 269 11.25 -24.31 -3.82
C ASN A 269 9.74 -24.57 -3.68
N GLY A 270 8.91 -23.53 -3.84
CA GLY A 270 7.46 -23.62 -3.67
C GLY A 270 7.00 -23.60 -2.21
N LYS A 271 7.87 -23.29 -1.25
CA LYS A 271 7.48 -23.12 0.16
C LYS A 271 6.91 -21.72 0.34
N GLU A 272 5.78 -21.62 1.02
CA GLU A 272 5.17 -20.32 1.34
C GLU A 272 6.11 -19.49 2.23
N ILE A 273 6.28 -18.21 1.89
CA ILE A 273 7.09 -17.27 2.65
C ILE A 273 6.46 -17.05 4.02
N GLN A 274 7.27 -17.16 5.06
CA GLN A 274 6.91 -16.73 6.41
C GLN A 274 7.52 -15.36 6.64
N PHE A 275 6.67 -14.35 6.83
CA PHE A 275 7.12 -13.00 7.12
C PHE A 275 7.63 -12.89 8.55
N VAL A 276 8.70 -12.14 8.77
CA VAL A 276 9.11 -11.76 10.12
C VAL A 276 8.03 -10.87 10.73
N ARG A 277 7.59 -11.14 11.96
CA ARG A 277 6.55 -10.34 12.62
C ARG A 277 6.92 -8.85 12.64
N GLY A 278 6.07 -8.03 12.06
CA GLY A 278 6.19 -6.58 11.98
C GLY A 278 5.85 -6.05 10.58
N LYS A 279 6.14 -4.77 10.34
CA LYS A 279 5.69 -4.04 9.16
C LYS A 279 6.19 -4.68 7.87
N ILE A 280 5.29 -4.78 6.89
CA ILE A 280 5.56 -5.29 5.55
C ILE A 280 5.45 -4.13 4.55
N TRP A 281 6.50 -3.90 3.76
CA TRP A 281 6.47 -2.95 2.67
C TRP A 281 6.50 -3.70 1.34
N ILE A 282 5.50 -3.47 0.49
CA ILE A 282 5.33 -4.10 -0.82
C ILE A 282 5.50 -3.02 -1.87
N SER A 283 6.60 -3.07 -2.61
CA SER A 283 6.82 -2.23 -3.79
C SER A 283 6.48 -3.01 -5.05
N VAL A 284 5.60 -2.46 -5.88
CA VAL A 284 5.19 -3.07 -7.14
C VAL A 284 5.90 -2.37 -8.29
N VAL A 285 6.71 -3.13 -9.01
CA VAL A 285 7.57 -2.63 -10.10
C VAL A 285 7.25 -3.37 -11.41
N PRO A 286 7.46 -2.73 -12.58
CA PRO A 286 7.27 -3.39 -13.86
C PRO A 286 8.33 -4.47 -14.13
N ALA A 287 8.02 -5.36 -15.07
CA ALA A 287 8.98 -6.33 -15.57
C ALA A 287 10.21 -5.63 -16.17
N GLY A 288 11.40 -6.18 -15.91
CA GLY A 288 12.67 -5.60 -16.36
C GLY A 288 13.29 -4.60 -15.39
N THR A 289 12.62 -4.25 -14.29
CA THR A 289 13.20 -3.44 -13.21
C THR A 289 14.43 -4.14 -12.62
N GLU A 290 15.54 -3.41 -12.56
CA GLU A 290 16.76 -3.87 -11.90
C GLU A 290 16.65 -3.66 -10.38
N ILE A 291 16.91 -4.72 -9.62
CA ILE A 291 16.91 -4.72 -8.15
C ILE A 291 18.33 -5.07 -7.71
N THR A 292 18.98 -4.17 -6.97
CA THR A 292 20.34 -4.34 -6.47
C THR A 292 20.31 -4.70 -4.98
N TYR A 293 21.08 -5.71 -4.56
CA TYR A 293 21.21 -6.16 -3.17
C TYR A 293 22.40 -7.10 -2.93
#